data_AF-A0A0F8Z4W5-F1
#
_entry.id   AF-A0A0F8Z4W5-F1
#
_cell.length_a   1.000
_cell.length_b   1.000
_cell.length_c   1.000
_cell.angle_alpha   90.00
_cell.angle_beta   90.00
_cell.angle_gamma   90.00
#
_symmetry.space_group_name_H-M   'P 1'
#
loop_
_entity.id
_entity.type
_entity.pdbx_description
1 polymer ?
#
loop_
_entity_poly.entity_id
_entity_poly.type
_entity_poly.pdbx_seq_one_letter_code
_entity_poly.pdbx_strand_id
1 'polypeptide(L)'
;MYVVLIGPSGQTRKGEALNIGREFIDTLGIPTISQSIIREALVRALADNLSSFPDPDTGLMEWHCSATCISDELSVFLGQKHIKFLADLTDWYDSRDVWTYETKHQGTDRLMGVCLNLLGATAPDWLPSILPQEAVGGGWTSRTIFVVEEYKGKVVADPNIIGIDEKLKENLAADLEQIHLLTGQIVFSDKALACYIEWYKRQEAGIKKGIFPVPDPRFAGYTARRATHIKKVCMTVSASRGDDMIITISDFNRSLKILEMTEAKQSFTFDGLDTRPVASVLRRFSAPVVLAHDLSKQERLLLLAHDSDPFNRWEAGRTLARQSLLATINEGSAPDAEWLGALQAVLSDEALELAYRALMLGLPSHADLANTLYDTGNTPDPAAIHAAVETSRDAMAQAFASTLS
;
A
#
# COMPACT_ATOMS: atom_id res chain seq x y z
N MET A 1 1.40 -8.95 -17.34
CA MET A 1 1.69 -8.33 -16.01
C MET A 1 1.80 -9.43 -14.97
N TYR A 2 2.68 -9.30 -13.97
CA TYR A 2 2.84 -10.30 -12.91
C TYR A 2 2.44 -9.72 -11.56
N VAL A 3 1.47 -10.35 -10.90
CA VAL A 3 0.98 -9.98 -9.57
C VAL A 3 1.01 -11.22 -8.69
N VAL A 4 1.55 -11.09 -7.47
CA VAL A 4 1.61 -12.19 -6.51
C VAL A 4 1.07 -11.72 -5.16
N LEU A 5 0.03 -12.41 -4.69
CA LEU A 5 -0.54 -12.21 -3.36
C LEU A 5 0.27 -12.99 -2.32
N ILE A 6 0.77 -12.30 -1.31
CA ILE A 6 1.54 -12.90 -0.22
C ILE A 6 0.73 -12.75 1.07
N GLY A 7 0.52 -13.86 1.76
CA GLY A 7 0.01 -13.82 3.12
C GLY A 7 0.03 -15.18 3.83
N PRO A 8 0.00 -15.21 5.17
CA PRO A 8 0.05 -16.44 5.93
C PRO A 8 -1.07 -17.42 5.54
N SER A 9 -0.76 -18.72 5.49
CA SER A 9 -1.72 -19.75 5.12
C SER A 9 -2.91 -19.79 6.08
N GLY A 10 -4.13 -19.82 5.53
CA GLY A 10 -5.38 -19.82 6.30
C GLY A 10 -5.78 -18.48 6.92
N GLN A 11 -4.86 -17.51 7.07
CA GLN A 11 -5.17 -16.23 7.70
C GLN A 11 -5.80 -15.25 6.71
N THR A 12 -5.14 -14.95 5.59
CA THR A 12 -5.61 -13.90 4.66
C THR A 12 -6.60 -14.40 3.61
N ARG A 13 -6.86 -15.71 3.55
CA ARG A 13 -7.71 -16.35 2.51
C ARG A 13 -7.31 -15.98 1.07
N LYS A 14 -6.00 -15.90 0.80
CA LYS A 14 -5.44 -15.58 -0.52
C LYS A 14 -6.03 -16.39 -1.69
N GLY A 15 -6.27 -17.69 -1.52
CA GLY A 15 -6.89 -18.54 -2.55
C GLY A 15 -8.33 -18.16 -2.86
N GLU A 16 -9.10 -17.69 -1.86
CA GLU A 16 -10.46 -17.21 -2.07
C GLU A 16 -10.46 -15.94 -2.94
N ALA A 17 -9.55 -15.00 -2.66
CA ALA A 17 -9.41 -13.79 -3.45
C ALA A 17 -9.05 -14.09 -4.93
N LEU A 18 -8.24 -15.13 -5.18
CA LEU A 18 -7.93 -15.59 -6.52
C LEU A 18 -9.14 -16.23 -7.22
N ASN A 19 -9.90 -17.06 -6.49
CA ASN A 19 -11.05 -17.78 -7.05
C ASN A 19 -12.16 -16.84 -7.56
N ILE A 20 -12.36 -15.69 -6.89
CA ILE A 20 -13.32 -14.66 -7.36
C ILE A 20 -12.96 -14.20 -8.78
N GLY A 21 -11.67 -13.93 -9.04
CA GLY A 21 -11.23 -13.51 -10.38
C GLY A 21 -11.22 -14.65 -11.40
N ARG A 22 -10.90 -15.87 -10.95
CA ARG A 22 -10.87 -17.07 -11.81
C ARG A 22 -12.22 -17.34 -12.47
N GLU A 23 -13.32 -17.21 -11.73
CA GLU A 23 -14.67 -17.43 -12.28
C GLU A 23 -14.95 -16.55 -13.50
N PHE A 24 -14.57 -15.27 -13.45
CA PHE A 24 -14.74 -14.36 -14.58
C PHE A 24 -13.81 -14.71 -15.76
N ILE A 25 -12.55 -15.07 -15.49
CA ILE A 25 -11.60 -15.44 -16.53
C ILE A 25 -12.05 -16.69 -17.28
N ASP A 26 -12.54 -17.69 -16.55
CA ASP A 26 -13.05 -18.94 -17.12
C ASP A 26 -14.30 -18.68 -17.99
N THR A 27 -15.19 -17.77 -17.54
CA THR A 27 -16.40 -17.39 -18.28
C THR A 27 -16.07 -16.68 -19.60
N LEU A 28 -15.03 -15.83 -19.62
CA LEU A 28 -14.60 -15.09 -20.82
C LEU A 28 -13.85 -15.96 -21.84
N GLY A 29 -13.49 -17.20 -21.49
CA GLY A 29 -12.74 -18.09 -22.37
C GLY A 29 -11.31 -17.61 -22.65
N ILE A 30 -10.74 -16.78 -21.77
CA ILE A 30 -9.34 -16.33 -21.89
C ILE A 30 -8.43 -17.56 -21.77
N PRO A 31 -7.39 -17.70 -22.62
CA PRO A 31 -6.46 -18.82 -22.51
C PRO A 31 -5.79 -18.89 -21.13
N THR A 32 -6.20 -19.86 -20.31
CA THR A 32 -5.64 -20.10 -18.98
C THR A 32 -4.71 -21.31 -18.98
N ILE A 33 -3.61 -21.20 -18.24
CA ILE A 33 -2.62 -22.29 -18.11
C ILE A 33 -2.65 -22.87 -16.69
N SER A 34 -2.63 -24.20 -16.61
CA SER A 34 -2.68 -24.97 -15.36
C SER A 34 -1.52 -24.67 -14.41
N GLN A 35 -1.79 -24.83 -13.11
CA GLN A 35 -0.87 -24.51 -12.00
C GLN A 35 0.40 -25.36 -11.98
N SER A 36 0.35 -26.60 -12.47
CA SER A 36 1.47 -27.54 -12.48
C SER A 36 1.82 -27.89 -13.91
N ILE A 37 2.50 -26.97 -14.58
CA ILE A 37 2.96 -27.17 -15.95
C ILE A 37 4.49 -27.14 -16.00
N ILE A 38 5.08 -28.15 -16.62
CA ILE A 38 6.51 -28.12 -16.94
C ILE A 38 6.77 -27.03 -17.99
N ARG A 39 7.95 -26.43 -17.96
CA ARG A 39 8.37 -25.33 -18.85
C ARG A 39 8.02 -25.59 -20.33
N GLU A 40 8.27 -26.80 -20.82
CA GLU A 40 8.02 -27.20 -22.21
C GLU A 40 6.53 -27.17 -22.55
N ALA A 41 5.67 -27.61 -21.64
CA ALA A 41 4.24 -27.61 -21.85
C ALA A 41 3.67 -26.17 -21.79
N LEU A 42 4.27 -25.28 -21.01
CA LEU A 42 3.94 -23.85 -21.00
C LEU A 42 4.29 -23.18 -22.34
N VAL A 43 5.46 -23.48 -22.89
CA VAL A 43 5.89 -22.97 -24.21
C VAL A 43 4.91 -23.43 -25.30
N ARG A 44 4.49 -24.70 -25.28
CA ARG A 44 3.47 -25.20 -26.21
C ARG A 44 2.12 -24.54 -26.04
N ALA A 45 1.65 -24.41 -24.80
CA ALA A 45 0.39 -23.73 -24.53
C ALA A 45 0.41 -22.28 -25.00
N LEU A 46 1.54 -21.57 -24.93
CA LEU A 46 1.69 -20.25 -25.55
C LEU A 46 1.65 -20.34 -27.08
N ALA A 47 2.40 -21.26 -27.69
CA ALA A 47 2.44 -21.43 -29.14
C ALA A 47 1.05 -21.73 -29.74
N ASP A 48 0.24 -22.53 -29.04
CA ASP A 48 -1.12 -22.90 -29.46
C ASP A 48 -2.11 -21.72 -29.39
N ASN A 49 -1.78 -20.66 -28.63
CA ASN A 49 -2.59 -19.44 -28.50
C ASN A 49 -2.08 -18.28 -29.37
N LEU A 50 -1.63 -18.59 -30.58
CA LEU A 50 -1.21 -17.60 -31.56
C LEU A 50 -2.44 -16.85 -32.12
N SER A 51 -2.44 -15.54 -31.92
CA SER A 51 -3.46 -14.62 -32.43
C SER A 51 -2.81 -13.52 -33.26
N SER A 52 -3.60 -12.86 -34.10
CA SER A 52 -3.15 -11.73 -34.89
C SER A 52 -4.15 -10.59 -34.87
N PHE A 53 -3.64 -9.38 -35.06
CA PHE A 53 -4.44 -8.17 -35.16
C PHE A 53 -3.82 -7.23 -36.19
N PRO A 54 -4.63 -6.41 -36.91
CA PRO A 54 -4.09 -5.36 -37.73
C PRO A 54 -3.59 -4.22 -36.84
N ASP A 55 -2.33 -3.84 -37.00
CA ASP A 55 -1.79 -2.62 -36.40
C ASP A 55 -2.59 -1.41 -36.95
N PRO A 56 -3.26 -0.62 -36.09
CA PRO A 56 -4.05 0.53 -36.53
C PRO A 56 -3.23 1.60 -37.27
N ASP A 57 -1.94 1.73 -36.95
CA ASP A 57 -1.07 2.78 -37.48
C ASP A 57 -0.41 2.36 -38.80
N THR A 58 0.08 1.11 -38.88
CA THR A 58 0.80 0.61 -40.06
C THR A 58 -0.08 -0.20 -41.02
N GLY A 59 -1.22 -0.73 -40.55
CA GLY A 59 -2.08 -1.65 -41.29
C GLY A 59 -1.47 -3.05 -41.49
N LEU A 60 -0.29 -3.33 -40.93
CA LEU A 60 0.36 -4.63 -41.00
C LEU A 60 -0.25 -5.58 -39.98
N MET A 61 -0.30 -6.87 -40.32
CA MET A 61 -0.74 -7.89 -39.37
C MET A 61 0.38 -8.16 -38.36
N GLU A 62 0.12 -7.81 -37.10
CA GLU A 62 0.94 -8.21 -35.98
C GLU A 62 0.44 -9.52 -35.38
N TRP A 63 1.36 -10.25 -34.75
CA TRP A 63 1.09 -11.57 -34.19
C TRP A 63 1.59 -11.63 -32.76
N HIS A 64 0.80 -12.24 -31.90
CA HIS A 64 1.16 -12.43 -30.51
C HIS A 64 0.68 -13.80 -30.02
N CYS A 65 1.33 -14.32 -28.99
CA CYS A 65 0.85 -15.45 -28.23
C CYS A 65 0.59 -15.00 -26.80
N SER A 66 -0.67 -15.11 -26.36
CA SER A 66 -1.08 -14.62 -25.05
C SER A 66 -1.62 -15.76 -24.19
N ALA A 67 -1.30 -15.70 -22.90
CA ALA A 67 -1.88 -16.61 -21.92
C ALA A 67 -1.86 -16.00 -20.52
N THR A 68 -2.79 -16.47 -19.70
CA THR A 68 -2.89 -16.11 -18.29
C THR A 68 -2.64 -17.32 -17.42
N CYS A 69 -1.65 -17.24 -16.54
CA CYS A 69 -1.42 -18.23 -15.51
C CYS A 69 -2.02 -17.76 -14.18
N ILE A 70 -2.85 -18.60 -13.58
CA ILE A 70 -3.39 -18.37 -12.23
C ILE A 70 -2.89 -19.50 -11.34
N SER A 71 -2.16 -19.19 -10.27
CA SER A 71 -1.56 -20.17 -9.38
C SER A 71 -1.91 -19.88 -7.93
N ASP A 72 -2.68 -20.77 -7.29
CA ASP A 72 -3.05 -20.63 -5.87
C ASP A 72 -1.88 -20.89 -4.93
N GLU A 73 -0.89 -21.64 -5.42
CA GLU A 73 0.38 -21.92 -4.75
C GLU A 73 1.52 -21.77 -5.75
N LEU A 74 2.15 -20.60 -5.73
CA LEU A 74 3.20 -20.19 -6.67
C LEU A 74 4.38 -21.18 -6.72
N SER A 75 4.66 -21.87 -5.61
CA SER A 75 5.74 -22.88 -5.57
C SER A 75 5.49 -24.08 -6.49
N VAL A 76 4.22 -24.42 -6.73
CA VAL A 76 3.85 -25.49 -7.68
C VAL A 76 4.12 -25.05 -9.12
N PHE A 77 3.85 -23.79 -9.44
CA PHE A 77 4.06 -23.25 -10.77
C PHE A 77 5.54 -23.02 -11.09
N LEU A 78 6.27 -22.35 -10.20
CA LEU A 78 7.68 -22.01 -10.44
C LEU A 78 8.64 -23.19 -10.18
N GLY A 79 8.19 -24.19 -9.42
CA GLY A 79 9.04 -25.25 -8.90
C GLY A 79 10.08 -24.72 -7.90
N GLN A 80 10.97 -25.61 -7.45
CA GLN A 80 12.03 -25.24 -6.51
C GLN A 80 13.26 -24.72 -7.25
N LYS A 81 13.59 -23.43 -7.07
CA LYS A 81 14.82 -22.78 -7.56
C LYS A 81 15.10 -22.98 -9.06
N HIS A 82 14.07 -22.95 -9.90
CA HIS A 82 14.19 -23.23 -11.32
C HIS A 82 14.69 -22.01 -12.13
N ILE A 83 15.99 -21.68 -12.00
CA ILE A 83 16.61 -20.44 -12.53
C ILE A 83 16.32 -20.20 -14.01
N LYS A 84 16.41 -21.22 -14.86
CA LYS A 84 16.14 -21.08 -16.30
C LYS A 84 14.72 -20.61 -16.57
N PHE A 85 13.76 -21.12 -15.80
CA PHE A 85 12.36 -20.76 -15.98
C PHE A 85 12.08 -19.33 -15.48
N LEU A 86 12.69 -18.92 -14.37
CA LEU A 86 12.64 -17.52 -13.91
C LEU A 86 13.24 -16.57 -14.95
N ALA A 87 14.29 -16.98 -15.68
CA ALA A 87 14.87 -16.21 -16.77
C ALA A 87 13.90 -16.07 -17.95
N ASP A 88 13.20 -17.15 -18.35
CA ASP A 88 12.18 -17.06 -19.41
C ASP A 88 11.04 -16.12 -19.01
N LEU A 89 10.51 -16.26 -17.80
CA LEU A 89 9.47 -15.34 -17.29
C LEU A 89 9.95 -13.89 -17.28
N THR A 90 11.24 -13.67 -17.03
CA THR A 90 11.86 -12.35 -17.09
C THR A 90 11.88 -11.80 -18.51
N ASP A 91 12.24 -12.61 -19.50
CA ASP A 91 12.28 -12.22 -20.91
C ASP A 91 10.86 -12.01 -21.49
N TRP A 92 9.91 -12.87 -21.15
CA TRP A 92 8.52 -12.78 -21.60
C TRP A 92 7.77 -11.59 -21.03
N TYR A 93 8.22 -11.04 -19.89
CA TYR A 93 7.62 -9.83 -19.31
C TYR A 93 7.75 -8.59 -20.21
N ASP A 94 8.84 -8.55 -20.99
CA ASP A 94 9.17 -7.44 -21.88
C ASP A 94 8.53 -7.60 -23.27
N SER A 95 7.77 -8.70 -23.51
CA SER A 95 6.97 -8.96 -24.71
C SER A 95 7.67 -8.70 -26.04
N ARG A 96 8.88 -9.27 -26.19
CA ARG A 96 9.66 -9.16 -27.42
C ARG A 96 8.95 -9.83 -28.61
N ASP A 97 9.18 -9.29 -29.81
CA ASP A 97 8.53 -9.72 -31.05
C ASP A 97 8.73 -11.21 -31.36
N VAL A 98 9.92 -11.75 -31.09
CA VAL A 98 10.23 -13.16 -31.33
C VAL A 98 11.02 -13.71 -30.17
N TRP A 99 10.58 -14.86 -29.68
CA TRP A 99 11.30 -15.68 -28.71
C TRP A 99 11.41 -17.11 -29.24
N THR A 100 12.61 -17.70 -29.16
CA THR A 100 12.90 -19.00 -29.76
C THR A 100 13.35 -19.99 -28.70
N TYR A 101 12.77 -21.19 -28.72
CA TYR A 101 13.09 -22.29 -27.83
C TYR A 101 13.52 -23.51 -28.63
N GLU A 102 14.75 -23.95 -28.41
CA GLU A 102 15.30 -25.13 -29.08
C GLU A 102 15.26 -26.33 -28.14
N THR A 103 14.57 -27.39 -28.53
CA THR A 103 14.61 -28.67 -27.81
C THR A 103 15.67 -29.59 -28.41
N LYS A 104 16.32 -30.41 -27.57
CA LYS A 104 17.35 -31.36 -28.02
C LYS A 104 16.83 -32.44 -29.00
N HIS A 105 15.51 -32.69 -29.05
CA HIS A 105 14.93 -33.84 -29.75
C HIS A 105 13.67 -33.53 -30.59
N GLN A 106 13.06 -32.35 -30.50
CA GLN A 106 11.74 -32.05 -31.10
C GLN A 106 11.69 -30.78 -31.97
N GLY A 107 12.85 -30.22 -32.33
CA GLY A 107 12.93 -29.03 -33.19
C GLY A 107 12.88 -27.72 -32.40
N THR A 108 12.71 -26.62 -33.14
CA THR A 108 12.75 -25.24 -32.65
C THR A 108 11.33 -24.66 -32.59
N ASP A 109 10.82 -24.42 -31.39
CA ASP A 109 9.57 -23.70 -31.18
C ASP A 109 9.83 -22.18 -31.26
N ARG A 110 9.09 -21.48 -32.11
CA ARG A 110 9.15 -20.02 -32.25
C ARG A 110 7.86 -19.40 -31.75
N LEU A 111 7.97 -18.60 -30.70
CA LEU A 111 6.87 -17.81 -30.17
C LEU A 111 6.98 -16.38 -30.71
N MET A 112 5.87 -15.83 -31.20
CA MET A 112 5.79 -14.45 -31.71
C MET A 112 5.00 -13.60 -30.71
N GLY A 113 5.50 -12.42 -30.37
CA GLY A 113 4.86 -11.46 -29.45
C GLY A 113 4.40 -12.10 -28.13
N VAL A 114 5.33 -12.56 -27.29
CA VAL A 114 4.96 -13.29 -26.07
C VAL A 114 4.31 -12.38 -25.03
N CYS A 115 3.07 -12.67 -24.68
CA CYS A 115 2.26 -11.90 -23.73
C CYS A 115 1.79 -12.79 -22.58
N LEU A 116 2.65 -13.02 -21.59
CA LEU A 116 2.29 -13.79 -20.40
C LEU A 116 1.76 -12.87 -19.27
N ASN A 117 0.60 -13.25 -18.74
CA ASN A 117 0.08 -12.71 -17.48
C ASN A 117 0.21 -13.76 -16.38
N LEU A 118 0.54 -13.33 -15.16
CA LEU A 118 0.66 -14.19 -14.00
C LEU A 118 -0.08 -13.55 -12.82
N LEU A 119 -1.01 -14.32 -12.26
CA LEU A 119 -1.64 -14.02 -10.99
C LEU A 119 -1.37 -15.19 -10.03
N GLY A 120 -0.48 -14.98 -9.07
CA GLY A 120 -0.06 -16.00 -8.13
C GLY A 120 -0.50 -15.70 -6.70
N ALA A 121 -0.51 -16.73 -5.85
CA ALA A 121 -0.56 -16.60 -4.41
C ALA A 121 0.49 -17.51 -3.76
N THR A 122 1.07 -17.07 -2.64
CA THR A 122 1.98 -17.91 -1.85
C THR A 122 2.05 -17.44 -0.40
N ALA A 123 2.57 -18.27 0.49
CA ALA A 123 2.88 -17.86 1.85
C ALA A 123 4.31 -17.30 1.92
N PRO A 124 4.59 -16.35 2.83
CA PRO A 124 5.94 -15.80 3.01
C PRO A 124 7.03 -16.87 3.18
N ASP A 125 6.72 -17.92 3.97
CA ASP A 125 7.66 -18.99 4.31
C ASP A 125 8.07 -19.87 3.10
N TRP A 126 7.28 -19.87 2.03
CA TRP A 126 7.60 -20.62 0.82
C TRP A 126 8.52 -19.86 -0.13
N LEU A 127 8.56 -18.52 -0.09
CA LEU A 127 9.38 -17.71 -1.01
C LEU A 127 10.86 -18.12 -1.05
N PRO A 128 11.55 -18.44 0.06
CA PRO A 128 12.95 -18.89 0.04
C PRO A 128 13.17 -20.23 -0.68
N SER A 129 12.14 -21.08 -0.77
CA SER A 129 12.21 -22.35 -1.50
C SER A 129 12.05 -22.18 -3.01
N ILE A 130 11.35 -21.13 -3.42
CA ILE A 130 11.07 -20.81 -4.82
C ILE A 130 12.19 -19.97 -5.42
N LEU A 131 12.59 -18.94 -4.69
CA LEU A 131 13.51 -17.91 -5.16
C LEU A 131 14.94 -18.22 -4.69
N PRO A 132 15.89 -18.44 -5.61
CA PRO A 132 17.30 -18.45 -5.25
C PRO A 132 17.70 -17.06 -4.72
N GLN A 133 18.71 -17.01 -3.84
CA GLN A 133 19.10 -15.77 -3.15
C GLN A 133 19.50 -14.66 -4.14
N GLU A 134 20.07 -15.04 -5.28
CA GLU A 134 20.50 -14.17 -6.36
C GLU A 134 19.32 -13.59 -7.16
N ALA A 135 18.13 -14.21 -7.11
CA ALA A 135 16.92 -13.71 -7.77
C ALA A 135 16.14 -12.71 -6.90
N VAL A 136 16.49 -12.57 -5.62
CA VAL A 136 15.85 -11.60 -4.72
C VAL A 136 16.25 -10.19 -5.14
N GLY A 137 15.28 -9.41 -5.62
CA GLY A 137 15.50 -8.02 -6.01
C GLY A 137 15.85 -7.78 -7.47
N GLY A 138 16.12 -8.85 -8.23
CA GLY A 138 16.50 -8.81 -9.64
C GLY A 138 15.64 -9.73 -10.52
N GLY A 139 15.83 -9.66 -11.84
CA GLY A 139 15.18 -10.56 -12.79
C GLY A 139 13.64 -10.54 -12.70
N TRP A 140 13.06 -11.70 -12.43
CA TRP A 140 11.61 -11.90 -12.30
C TRP A 140 11.01 -11.14 -11.12
N THR A 141 11.64 -11.16 -9.93
CA THR A 141 11.07 -10.52 -8.73
C THR A 141 10.92 -9.01 -8.91
N SER A 142 11.86 -8.36 -9.59
CA SER A 142 11.78 -6.93 -9.91
C SER A 142 10.65 -6.55 -10.88
N ARG A 143 10.12 -7.53 -11.62
CA ARG A 143 9.03 -7.42 -12.59
C ARG A 143 7.68 -7.89 -12.04
N THR A 144 7.66 -8.32 -10.78
CA THR A 144 6.46 -8.79 -10.09
C THR A 144 6.00 -7.75 -9.08
N ILE A 145 4.70 -7.46 -9.09
CA ILE A 145 4.06 -6.67 -8.05
C ILE A 145 3.62 -7.63 -6.95
N PHE A 146 4.28 -7.52 -5.80
CA PHE A 146 3.93 -8.30 -4.61
C PHE A 146 2.92 -7.52 -3.78
N VAL A 147 1.75 -8.11 -3.55
CA VAL A 147 0.72 -7.57 -2.67
C VAL A 147 0.78 -8.36 -1.37
N VAL A 148 1.29 -7.75 -0.32
CA VAL A 148 1.54 -8.42 0.97
C VAL A 148 0.48 -8.01 1.97
N GLU A 149 -0.18 -8.99 2.56
CA GLU A 149 -1.12 -8.81 3.66
C GLU A 149 -0.82 -9.84 4.76
N GLU A 150 -0.87 -9.41 6.02
CA GLU A 150 -0.69 -10.30 7.18
C GLU A 150 -2.03 -10.77 7.74
N TYR A 151 -3.06 -9.93 7.64
CA TYR A 151 -4.38 -10.14 8.24
C TYR A 151 -5.51 -10.00 7.23
N LYS A 152 -6.71 -10.44 7.60
CA LYS A 152 -7.90 -10.25 6.76
C LYS A 152 -8.29 -8.77 6.75
N GLY A 153 -8.31 -8.14 5.58
CA GLY A 153 -8.86 -6.78 5.44
C GLY A 153 -10.38 -6.70 5.72
N LYS A 154 -11.11 -7.81 5.55
CA LYS A 154 -12.53 -7.93 5.90
C LYS A 154 -12.81 -9.28 6.56
N VAL A 155 -13.42 -9.27 7.73
CA VAL A 155 -13.83 -10.48 8.45
C VAL A 155 -15.31 -10.72 8.20
N VAL A 156 -15.62 -11.69 7.35
CA VAL A 156 -16.99 -12.17 7.11
C VAL A 156 -17.10 -13.55 7.74
N ALA A 157 -17.83 -13.64 8.87
CA ALA A 157 -18.00 -14.88 9.62
C ALA A 157 -18.99 -15.85 8.94
N ASP A 158 -20.10 -15.32 8.43
CA ASP A 158 -21.05 -16.05 7.60
C ASP A 158 -21.18 -15.37 6.22
N PRO A 159 -20.62 -15.97 5.17
CA PRO A 159 -20.69 -15.40 3.82
C PRO A 159 -22.11 -15.42 3.24
N ASN A 160 -23.05 -16.20 3.79
CA ASN A 160 -24.41 -16.29 3.27
C ASN A 160 -25.30 -15.13 3.73
N ILE A 161 -24.88 -14.36 4.75
CA ILE A 161 -25.64 -13.20 5.23
C ILE A 161 -25.60 -12.05 4.21
N ILE A 162 -24.46 -11.89 3.53
CA ILE A 162 -24.31 -10.94 2.44
C ILE A 162 -24.52 -11.75 1.16
N GLY A 163 -25.77 -11.81 0.68
CA GLY A 163 -26.08 -12.46 -0.58
C GLY A 163 -25.20 -11.92 -1.72
N ILE A 164 -24.93 -12.77 -2.72
CA ILE A 164 -24.24 -12.34 -3.93
C ILE A 164 -25.13 -11.31 -4.63
N ASP A 165 -24.57 -10.14 -4.92
CA ASP A 165 -25.22 -9.17 -5.78
C ASP A 165 -25.08 -9.65 -7.23
N GLU A 166 -26.05 -10.46 -7.67
CA GLU A 166 -26.06 -11.03 -9.02
C GLU A 166 -26.08 -9.94 -10.09
N LYS A 167 -26.72 -8.78 -9.81
CA LYS A 167 -26.75 -7.68 -10.77
C LYS A 167 -25.36 -7.06 -10.93
N LEU A 168 -24.65 -6.86 -9.82
CA LEU A 168 -23.27 -6.39 -9.86
C LEU A 168 -22.36 -7.40 -10.57
N LYS A 169 -22.53 -8.70 -10.30
CA LYS A 169 -21.76 -9.77 -10.95
C LYS A 169 -21.97 -9.77 -12.47
N GLU A 170 -23.22 -9.67 -12.93
CA GLU A 170 -23.55 -9.55 -14.36
C GLU A 170 -22.91 -8.31 -14.99
N ASN A 171 -23.00 -7.15 -14.32
CA ASN A 171 -22.40 -5.92 -14.83
C ASN A 171 -20.88 -6.03 -14.94
N LEU A 172 -20.22 -6.63 -13.94
CA LEU A 172 -18.77 -6.87 -13.97
C LEU A 172 -18.38 -7.82 -15.12
N ALA A 173 -19.15 -8.88 -15.36
CA ALA A 173 -18.90 -9.78 -16.49
C ALA A 173 -19.02 -9.04 -17.83
N ALA A 174 -20.07 -8.24 -18.00
CA ALA A 174 -20.28 -7.44 -19.21
C ALA A 174 -19.14 -6.41 -19.43
N ASP A 175 -18.69 -5.73 -18.38
CA ASP A 175 -17.56 -4.81 -18.45
C ASP A 175 -16.27 -5.53 -18.87
N LEU A 176 -16.01 -6.73 -18.33
CA LEU A 176 -14.84 -7.53 -18.71
C LEU A 176 -14.91 -8.05 -20.14
N GLU A 177 -16.10 -8.38 -20.66
CA GLU A 177 -16.31 -8.70 -22.07
C GLU A 177 -15.94 -7.51 -22.97
N GLN A 178 -16.36 -6.29 -22.62
CA GLN A 178 -15.97 -5.09 -23.37
C GLN A 178 -14.45 -4.88 -23.33
N ILE A 179 -13.83 -5.04 -22.15
CA ILE A 179 -12.37 -4.94 -22.00
C ILE A 179 -11.64 -5.98 -22.87
N HIS A 180 -12.16 -7.20 -22.96
CA HIS A 180 -11.59 -8.26 -23.78
C HIS A 180 -11.59 -7.94 -25.27
N LEU A 181 -12.56 -7.14 -25.73
CA LEU A 181 -12.68 -6.71 -27.13
C LEU A 181 -11.78 -5.51 -27.49
N LEU A 182 -11.11 -4.89 -26.52
CA LEU A 182 -10.24 -3.75 -26.79
C LEU A 182 -9.04 -4.15 -27.64
N THR A 183 -8.84 -3.43 -28.74
CA THR A 183 -7.70 -3.61 -29.65
C THR A 183 -7.08 -2.27 -30.00
N GLY A 184 -5.76 -2.21 -30.05
CA GLY A 184 -4.99 -1.02 -30.43
C GLY A 184 -4.14 -0.46 -29.29
N GLN A 185 -3.53 0.70 -29.54
CA GLN A 185 -2.60 1.33 -28.61
C GLN A 185 -3.34 2.16 -27.56
N ILE A 186 -3.05 1.91 -26.28
CA ILE A 186 -3.46 2.80 -25.19
C ILE A 186 -2.42 3.93 -25.06
N VAL A 187 -2.86 5.17 -25.14
CA VAL A 187 -1.99 6.36 -25.14
C VAL A 187 -2.27 7.27 -23.95
N PHE A 188 -1.27 8.03 -23.50
CA PHE A 188 -1.51 9.10 -22.54
C PHE A 188 -2.13 10.31 -23.23
N SER A 189 -3.11 10.93 -22.58
CA SER A 189 -3.46 12.32 -22.90
C SER A 189 -2.28 13.24 -22.63
N ASP A 190 -2.16 14.37 -23.35
CA ASP A 190 -1.04 15.31 -23.20
C ASP A 190 -0.78 15.72 -21.74
N LYS A 191 -1.87 16.01 -21.01
CA LYS A 191 -1.78 16.41 -19.60
C LYS A 191 -1.33 15.26 -18.69
N ALA A 192 -1.82 14.05 -18.92
CA ALA A 192 -1.41 12.88 -18.16
C ALA A 192 0.05 12.50 -18.47
N LEU A 193 0.47 12.62 -19.72
CA LEU A 193 1.84 12.40 -20.15
C LEU A 193 2.80 13.38 -19.47
N ALA A 194 2.45 14.67 -19.43
CA ALA A 194 3.24 15.67 -18.71
C ALA A 194 3.37 15.34 -17.21
N CYS A 195 2.28 14.92 -16.57
CA CYS A 195 2.29 14.50 -15.16
C CYS A 195 3.18 13.28 -14.92
N TYR A 196 3.07 12.25 -15.77
CA TYR A 196 3.93 11.07 -15.74
C TYR A 196 5.42 11.44 -15.91
N ILE A 197 5.75 12.31 -16.86
CA ILE A 197 7.13 12.75 -17.11
C ILE A 197 7.72 13.46 -15.88
N GLU A 198 6.96 14.37 -15.26
CA GLU A 198 7.41 15.08 -14.06
C GLU A 198 7.58 14.15 -12.87
N TRP A 199 6.64 13.21 -12.66
CA TRP A 199 6.77 12.16 -11.65
C TRP A 199 8.03 11.31 -11.86
N TYR A 200 8.27 10.85 -13.11
CA TYR A 200 9.43 10.04 -13.45
C TYR A 200 10.75 10.77 -13.18
N LYS A 201 10.87 12.03 -13.63
CA LYS A 201 12.05 12.87 -13.38
C LYS A 201 12.29 13.10 -11.89
N ARG A 202 11.23 13.35 -11.12
CA ARG A 202 11.31 13.53 -9.66
C ARG A 202 11.83 12.28 -8.98
N GLN A 203 11.33 11.12 -9.37
CA GLN A 203 11.81 9.83 -8.84
C GLN A 203 13.30 9.62 -9.15
N GLU A 204 13.72 9.83 -10.41
CA GLU A 204 15.12 9.70 -10.82
C GLU A 204 16.05 10.68 -10.06
N ALA A 205 15.60 11.91 -9.85
CA ALA A 205 16.33 12.90 -9.07
C ALA A 205 16.44 12.51 -7.59
N GLY A 206 15.37 11.93 -7.02
CA GLY A 206 15.37 11.39 -5.66
C GLY A 206 16.37 10.24 -5.50
N ILE A 207 16.35 9.27 -6.41
CA ILE A 207 17.26 8.11 -6.41
C ILE A 207 18.72 8.58 -6.47
N LYS A 208 19.06 9.57 -7.31
CA LYS A 208 20.41 10.15 -7.38
C LYS A 208 20.85 10.81 -6.07
N LYS A 209 19.91 11.26 -5.24
CA LYS A 209 20.15 11.84 -3.91
C LYS A 209 20.07 10.81 -2.78
N GLY A 210 19.92 9.52 -3.10
CA GLY A 210 19.77 8.43 -2.12
C GLY A 210 18.37 8.33 -1.51
N ILE A 211 17.37 9.01 -2.08
CA ILE A 211 15.96 8.93 -1.68
C ILE A 211 15.28 7.87 -2.56
N PHE A 212 15.11 6.68 -2.00
CA PHE A 212 14.46 5.56 -2.68
C PHE A 212 12.99 5.44 -2.26
N PRO A 213 12.07 5.12 -3.17
CA PRO A 213 10.68 4.80 -2.82
C PRO A 213 10.59 3.67 -1.78
N VAL A 214 11.39 2.62 -1.97
CA VAL A 214 11.57 1.55 -0.98
C VAL A 214 13.00 1.62 -0.44
N PRO A 215 13.22 1.96 0.85
CA PRO A 215 14.54 2.18 1.43
C PRO A 215 15.25 0.85 1.78
N ASP A 216 15.31 -0.07 0.82
CA ASP A 216 16.02 -1.34 0.93
C ASP A 216 16.73 -1.63 -0.41
N PRO A 217 18.07 -1.81 -0.40
CA PRO A 217 18.84 -2.08 -1.62
C PRO A 217 18.36 -3.29 -2.42
N ARG A 218 17.73 -4.28 -1.77
CA ARG A 218 17.15 -5.44 -2.44
C ARG A 218 16.01 -5.04 -3.38
N PHE A 219 15.38 -3.88 -3.20
CA PHE A 219 14.32 -3.38 -4.09
C PHE A 219 14.83 -2.44 -5.18
N ALA A 220 16.15 -2.29 -5.37
CA ALA A 220 16.70 -1.43 -6.41
C ALA A 220 16.18 -1.81 -7.82
N GLY A 221 16.11 -3.11 -8.12
CA GLY A 221 15.59 -3.58 -9.40
C GLY A 221 14.11 -3.31 -9.61
N TYR A 222 13.29 -3.41 -8.55
CA TYR A 222 11.87 -3.04 -8.57
C TYR A 222 11.70 -1.53 -8.76
N THR A 223 12.47 -0.73 -8.00
CA THR A 223 12.46 0.73 -8.05
C THR A 223 12.74 1.24 -9.47
N ALA A 224 13.74 0.67 -10.14
CA ALA A 224 14.08 0.99 -11.52
C ALA A 224 12.98 0.62 -12.53
N ARG A 225 12.02 -0.24 -12.15
CA ARG A 225 10.92 -0.72 -13.00
C ARG A 225 9.56 -0.13 -12.62
N ARG A 226 9.47 0.71 -11.58
CA ARG A 226 8.21 1.39 -11.18
C ARG A 226 7.55 2.11 -12.34
N ALA A 227 8.34 2.69 -13.24
CA ALA A 227 7.87 3.35 -14.46
C ALA A 227 7.14 2.40 -15.44
N THR A 228 7.57 1.16 -15.54
CA THR A 228 6.88 0.14 -16.34
C THR A 228 5.65 -0.38 -15.62
N HIS A 229 5.74 -0.61 -14.30
CA HIS A 229 4.61 -1.04 -13.48
C HIS A 229 3.47 -0.04 -13.54
N ILE A 230 3.76 1.25 -13.31
CA ILE A 230 2.75 2.29 -13.32
C ILE A 230 2.04 2.38 -14.67
N LYS A 231 2.77 2.26 -15.80
CA LYS A 231 2.14 2.26 -17.13
C LYS A 231 1.18 1.10 -17.30
N LYS A 232 1.58 -0.12 -16.91
CA LYS A 232 0.70 -1.30 -16.98
C LYS A 232 -0.55 -1.13 -16.11
N VAL A 233 -0.40 -0.59 -14.89
CA VAL A 233 -1.55 -0.29 -14.02
C VAL A 233 -2.43 0.82 -14.60
N CYS A 234 -1.88 1.88 -15.20
CA CYS A 234 -2.64 2.91 -15.93
C CYS A 234 -3.47 2.31 -17.06
N MET A 235 -2.91 1.37 -17.83
CA MET A 235 -3.64 0.69 -18.90
C MET A 235 -4.86 -0.06 -18.34
N THR A 236 -4.67 -0.82 -17.25
CA THR A 236 -5.78 -1.53 -16.58
C THR A 236 -6.83 -0.58 -16.03
N VAL A 237 -6.43 0.53 -15.40
CA VAL A 237 -7.36 1.53 -14.86
C VAL A 237 -8.13 2.24 -15.97
N SER A 238 -7.46 2.61 -17.07
CA SER A 238 -8.10 3.21 -18.24
C SER A 238 -9.14 2.26 -18.86
N ALA A 239 -8.76 0.99 -19.10
CA ALA A 239 -9.67 -0.03 -19.61
C ALA A 239 -10.87 -0.28 -18.67
N SER A 240 -10.68 -0.19 -17.35
CA SER A 240 -11.79 -0.30 -16.38
C SER A 240 -12.76 0.88 -16.38
N ARG A 241 -12.39 2.00 -17.01
CA ARG A 241 -13.21 3.22 -17.11
C ARG A 241 -14.01 3.25 -18.42
N GLY A 242 -13.45 2.77 -19.51
CA GLY A 242 -14.07 2.78 -20.84
C GLY A 242 -13.15 2.29 -21.95
N ASP A 243 -13.60 2.47 -23.19
CA ASP A 243 -12.99 1.96 -24.42
C ASP A 243 -12.25 3.04 -25.24
N ASP A 244 -12.11 4.25 -24.70
CA ASP A 244 -11.47 5.39 -25.40
C ASP A 244 -9.96 5.25 -25.60
N MET A 245 -9.34 4.22 -24.99
CA MET A 245 -7.91 3.90 -25.07
C MET A 245 -6.99 5.07 -24.66
N ILE A 246 -7.50 5.98 -23.81
CA ILE A 246 -6.77 7.16 -23.33
C ILE A 246 -6.55 7.07 -21.82
N ILE A 247 -5.29 7.23 -21.41
CA ILE A 247 -4.90 7.41 -20.00
C ILE A 247 -5.05 8.89 -19.64
N THR A 248 -6.00 9.17 -18.75
CA THR A 248 -6.24 10.50 -18.20
C THR A 248 -5.37 10.77 -16.97
N ILE A 249 -5.38 12.02 -16.49
CA ILE A 249 -4.71 12.39 -15.23
C ILE A 249 -5.31 11.62 -14.05
N SER A 250 -6.63 11.41 -14.07
CA SER A 250 -7.32 10.64 -13.02
C SER A 250 -6.85 9.20 -13.00
N ASP A 251 -6.68 8.58 -14.17
CA ASP A 251 -6.18 7.21 -14.29
C ASP A 251 -4.74 7.12 -13.77
N PHE A 252 -3.87 8.05 -14.17
CA PHE A 252 -2.49 8.10 -13.68
C PHE A 252 -2.42 8.26 -12.15
N ASN A 253 -3.16 9.20 -11.58
CA ASN A 253 -3.16 9.43 -10.13
C ASN A 253 -3.73 8.23 -9.36
N ARG A 254 -4.79 7.60 -9.87
CA ARG A 254 -5.37 6.38 -9.27
C ARG A 254 -4.39 5.22 -9.34
N SER A 255 -3.72 5.01 -10.46
CA SER A 255 -2.70 3.97 -10.62
C SER A 255 -1.50 4.21 -9.73
N LEU A 256 -1.07 5.47 -9.56
CA LEU A 256 0.03 5.81 -8.67
C LEU A 256 -0.33 5.49 -7.22
N LYS A 257 -1.54 5.87 -6.81
CA LYS A 257 -2.07 5.52 -5.50
C LYS A 257 -2.16 4.00 -5.31
N ILE A 258 -2.62 3.24 -6.30
CA ILE A 258 -2.67 1.76 -6.22
C ILE A 258 -1.26 1.20 -6.02
N LEU A 259 -0.28 1.63 -6.82
CA LEU A 259 1.10 1.17 -6.71
C LEU A 259 1.71 1.52 -5.35
N GLU A 260 1.52 2.75 -4.88
CA GLU A 260 2.03 3.21 -3.58
C GLU A 260 1.27 2.59 -2.39
N MET A 261 -0.01 2.24 -2.52
CA MET A 261 -0.78 1.54 -1.47
C MET A 261 -0.40 0.06 -1.35
N THR A 262 0.20 -0.52 -2.38
CA THR A 262 0.82 -1.85 -2.30
C THR A 262 2.22 -1.84 -1.68
N GLU A 263 2.77 -0.66 -1.37
CA GLU A 263 4.07 -0.48 -0.70
C GLU A 263 3.86 -0.24 0.81
N ALA A 264 4.63 -0.92 1.67
CA ALA A 264 4.48 -0.85 3.14
C ALA A 264 4.75 0.54 3.76
N LYS A 265 5.29 1.48 2.96
CA LYS A 265 5.60 2.85 3.37
C LYS A 265 5.23 3.80 2.24
N GLN A 266 4.58 4.91 2.60
CA GLN A 266 4.18 5.95 1.66
C GLN A 266 4.86 7.27 2.01
N SER A 267 5.05 8.13 1.01
CA SER A 267 5.56 9.49 1.19
C SER A 267 4.69 10.47 0.42
N PHE A 268 4.17 11.49 1.10
CA PHE A 268 3.34 12.53 0.50
C PHE A 268 4.11 13.86 0.50
N THR A 269 4.15 14.55 -0.65
CA THR A 269 4.76 15.88 -0.78
C THR A 269 3.68 16.91 -1.10
N PHE A 270 3.67 18.02 -0.37
CA PHE A 270 2.77 19.15 -0.57
C PHE A 270 3.58 20.38 -0.97
N ASP A 271 3.38 20.86 -2.19
CA ASP A 271 4.03 22.07 -2.72
C ASP A 271 3.18 23.33 -2.43
N GLY A 272 3.80 24.51 -2.48
CA GLY A 272 3.09 25.79 -2.32
C GLY A 272 2.83 26.25 -0.88
N LEU A 273 3.65 25.78 0.07
CA LEU A 273 3.59 26.20 1.47
C LEU A 273 4.67 27.25 1.75
N ASP A 274 4.26 28.44 2.22
CA ASP A 274 5.18 29.55 2.49
C ASP A 274 6.08 29.28 3.72
N THR A 275 5.63 28.42 4.63
CA THR A 275 6.33 28.05 5.87
C THR A 275 6.16 26.56 6.16
N ARG A 276 7.07 25.98 6.94
CA ARG A 276 6.97 24.58 7.38
C ARG A 276 5.67 24.38 8.18
N PRO A 277 4.73 23.52 7.73
CA PRO A 277 3.49 23.27 8.45
C PRO A 277 3.71 22.32 9.62
N VAL A 278 2.78 22.34 10.58
CA VAL A 278 2.62 21.29 11.58
C VAL A 278 1.46 20.40 11.16
N ALA A 279 1.73 19.10 10.98
CA ALA A 279 0.74 18.18 10.43
C ALA A 279 -0.25 17.71 11.52
N SER A 280 -1.54 17.97 11.30
CA SER A 280 -2.63 17.39 12.09
C SER A 280 -3.20 16.19 11.34
N VAL A 281 -2.65 15.01 11.63
CA VAL A 281 -2.97 13.73 10.97
C VAL A 281 -3.93 12.90 11.81
N LEU A 282 -4.59 11.89 11.22
CA LEU A 282 -5.58 11.04 11.89
C LEU A 282 -6.79 11.80 12.49
N ARG A 283 -7.15 12.95 11.90
CA ARG A 283 -8.28 13.80 12.34
C ARG A 283 -9.57 13.00 12.47
N ARG A 284 -10.37 13.34 13.49
CA ARG A 284 -11.62 12.62 13.86
C ARG A 284 -11.42 11.13 14.09
N PHE A 285 -10.21 10.72 14.49
CA PHE A 285 -9.83 9.32 14.64
C PHE A 285 -10.16 8.50 13.39
N SER A 286 -9.71 8.99 12.22
CA SER A 286 -10.10 8.44 10.92
C SER A 286 -9.77 6.96 10.71
N ALA A 287 -8.90 6.39 11.55
CA ALA A 287 -8.60 4.95 11.57
C ALA A 287 -8.20 4.48 12.99
N PRO A 288 -8.54 3.25 13.39
CA PRO A 288 -8.16 2.68 14.69
C PRO A 288 -6.73 2.13 14.66
N VAL A 289 -5.74 3.03 14.58
CA VAL A 289 -4.32 2.69 14.46
C VAL A 289 -3.47 3.33 15.56
N VAL A 290 -2.34 2.72 15.88
CA VAL A 290 -1.30 3.34 16.73
C VAL A 290 -0.48 4.29 15.86
N LEU A 291 -0.61 5.60 16.10
CA LEU A 291 0.10 6.62 15.35
C LEU A 291 1.51 6.84 15.92
N ALA A 292 2.54 6.47 15.16
CA ALA A 292 3.90 6.90 15.42
C ALA A 292 4.16 8.25 14.73
N HIS A 293 4.16 9.33 15.49
CA HIS A 293 4.36 10.69 14.98
C HIS A 293 5.33 11.48 15.85
N ASP A 294 6.48 11.81 15.26
CA ASP A 294 7.61 12.47 15.94
C ASP A 294 7.42 13.99 15.93
N LEU A 295 6.41 14.46 16.67
CA LEU A 295 6.18 15.88 16.92
C LEU A 295 7.06 16.38 18.07
N SER A 296 7.73 17.50 17.85
CA SER A 296 8.39 18.26 18.91
C SER A 296 7.39 18.78 19.95
N LYS A 297 7.88 19.13 21.14
CA LYS A 297 7.07 19.72 22.20
C LYS A 297 6.34 20.98 21.72
N GLN A 298 7.04 21.86 20.99
CA GLN A 298 6.48 23.10 20.46
C GLN A 298 5.38 22.86 19.43
N GLU A 299 5.53 21.85 18.57
CA GLU A 299 4.49 21.46 17.63
C GLU A 299 3.25 20.89 18.35
N ARG A 300 3.42 20.09 19.42
CA ARG A 300 2.29 19.63 20.23
C ARG A 300 1.58 20.77 20.97
N LEU A 301 2.32 21.73 21.51
CA LEU A 301 1.76 22.93 22.14
C LEU A 301 0.93 23.73 21.12
N LEU A 302 1.43 23.88 19.90
CA LEU A 302 0.69 24.52 18.81
C LEU A 302 -0.61 23.78 18.49
N LEU A 303 -0.58 22.44 18.40
CA LEU A 303 -1.79 21.64 18.15
C LEU A 303 -2.79 21.76 19.30
N LEU A 304 -2.34 21.70 20.57
CA LEU A 304 -3.20 21.89 21.75
C LEU A 304 -3.88 23.28 21.75
N ALA A 305 -3.15 24.33 21.40
CA ALA A 305 -3.69 25.69 21.42
C ALA A 305 -4.60 25.99 20.22
N HIS A 306 -4.33 25.43 19.03
CA HIS A 306 -4.90 25.94 17.78
C HIS A 306 -5.49 24.90 16.83
N ASP A 307 -5.31 23.58 17.03
CA ASP A 307 -5.80 22.59 16.05
C ASP A 307 -7.33 22.63 15.93
N SER A 308 -7.86 22.76 14.72
CA SER A 308 -9.30 22.79 14.48
C SER A 308 -9.99 21.43 14.68
N ASP A 309 -9.24 20.33 14.78
CA ASP A 309 -9.78 19.01 15.09
C ASP A 309 -9.84 18.77 16.61
N PRO A 310 -11.04 18.58 17.22
CA PRO A 310 -11.18 18.43 18.67
C PRO A 310 -10.46 17.21 19.25
N PHE A 311 -10.39 16.11 18.48
CA PHE A 311 -9.73 14.88 18.93
C PHE A 311 -8.21 15.08 18.98
N ASN A 312 -7.61 15.62 17.92
CA ASN A 312 -6.16 15.86 17.88
C ASN A 312 -5.71 16.92 18.89
N ARG A 313 -6.52 17.96 19.11
CA ARG A 313 -6.28 18.96 20.15
C ARG A 313 -6.27 18.32 21.55
N TRP A 314 -7.24 17.44 21.83
CA TRP A 314 -7.31 16.67 23.08
C TRP A 314 -6.13 15.70 23.25
N GLU A 315 -5.77 14.94 22.22
CA GLU A 315 -4.67 13.97 22.26
C GLU A 315 -3.31 14.65 22.45
N ALA A 316 -3.12 15.83 21.85
CA ALA A 316 -1.94 16.67 22.09
C ALA A 316 -1.82 17.07 23.56
N GLY A 317 -2.93 17.54 24.16
CA GLY A 317 -3.01 17.86 25.58
C GLY A 317 -2.73 16.67 26.49
N ARG A 318 -3.33 15.51 26.19
CA ARG A 318 -3.12 14.26 26.95
C ARG A 318 -1.68 13.77 26.87
N THR A 319 -1.03 13.92 25.71
CA THR A 319 0.38 13.55 25.55
C THR A 319 1.30 14.48 26.34
N LEU A 320 1.08 15.80 26.28
CA LEU A 320 1.85 16.78 27.05
C LEU A 320 1.69 16.57 28.55
N ALA A 321 0.46 16.34 29.03
CA ALA A 321 0.19 16.00 30.44
C ALA A 321 0.95 14.74 30.88
N ARG A 322 0.93 13.69 30.04
CA ARG A 322 1.67 12.45 30.31
C ARG A 322 3.18 12.70 30.39
N GLN A 323 3.75 13.45 29.45
CA GLN A 323 5.17 13.78 29.45
C GLN A 323 5.56 14.57 30.71
N SER A 324 4.76 15.56 31.11
CA SER A 324 4.98 16.32 32.34
C SER A 324 4.92 15.42 33.57
N LEU A 325 3.91 14.55 33.68
CA LEU A 325 3.76 13.63 34.82
C LEU A 325 4.92 12.64 34.91
N LEU A 326 5.38 12.10 33.79
CA LEU A 326 6.53 11.19 33.77
C LEU A 326 7.82 11.89 34.20
N ALA A 327 8.03 13.15 33.80
CA ALA A 327 9.16 13.95 34.28
C ALA A 327 9.07 14.20 35.79
N THR A 328 7.89 14.53 36.31
CA THR A 328 7.66 14.64 37.76
C THR A 328 7.95 13.33 38.49
N ILE A 329 7.53 12.18 37.95
CA ILE A 329 7.73 10.87 38.57
C ILE A 329 9.22 10.48 38.57
N ASN A 330 9.91 10.64 37.43
CA ASN A 330 11.28 10.13 37.26
C ASN A 330 12.33 11.10 37.80
N GLU A 331 12.09 12.41 37.69
CA GLU A 331 13.09 13.45 37.93
C GLU A 331 12.70 14.41 39.06
N GLY A 332 11.47 14.31 39.59
CA GLY A 332 10.95 15.26 40.58
C GLY A 332 10.70 16.66 40.01
N SER A 333 10.59 16.79 38.69
CA SER A 333 10.33 18.07 38.03
C SER A 333 8.96 18.65 38.42
N ALA A 334 8.88 19.97 38.51
CA ALA A 334 7.60 20.66 38.62
C ALA A 334 6.73 20.43 37.36
N PRO A 335 5.38 20.50 37.48
CA PRO A 335 4.49 20.43 36.33
C PRO A 335 4.84 21.46 35.24
N ASP A 336 4.72 21.03 33.99
CA ASP A 336 5.17 21.80 32.83
C ASP A 336 4.33 23.07 32.62
N ALA A 337 4.95 24.22 32.86
CA ALA A 337 4.32 25.53 32.74
C ALA A 337 3.85 25.85 31.31
N GLU A 338 4.54 25.36 30.27
CA GLU A 338 4.12 25.61 28.88
C GLU A 338 2.84 24.84 28.54
N TRP A 339 2.72 23.60 29.01
CA TRP A 339 1.50 22.81 28.88
C TRP A 339 0.34 23.44 29.65
N LEU A 340 0.56 23.89 30.89
CA LEU A 340 -0.46 24.60 31.68
C LEU A 340 -0.93 25.88 30.96
N GLY A 341 -0.01 26.67 30.41
CA GLY A 341 -0.35 27.88 29.66
C GLY A 341 -1.16 27.58 28.39
N ALA A 342 -0.77 26.56 27.62
CA ALA A 342 -1.52 26.15 26.43
C ALA A 342 -2.93 25.60 26.79
N LEU A 343 -3.05 24.87 27.89
CA LEU A 343 -4.35 24.41 28.38
C LEU A 343 -5.24 25.56 28.86
N GLN A 344 -4.68 26.59 29.52
CA GLN A 344 -5.41 27.78 29.92
C GLN A 344 -6.05 28.51 28.72
N ALA A 345 -5.34 28.56 27.58
CA ALA A 345 -5.87 29.14 26.35
C ALA A 345 -7.12 28.40 25.87
N VAL A 346 -7.14 27.06 25.97
CA VAL A 346 -8.31 26.23 25.63
C VAL A 346 -9.47 26.47 26.60
N LEU A 347 -9.20 26.59 27.90
CA LEU A 347 -10.25 26.83 28.90
C LEU A 347 -10.90 28.21 28.75
N SER A 348 -10.10 29.20 28.35
CA SER A 348 -10.53 30.59 28.14
C SER A 348 -11.20 30.83 26.78
N ASP A 349 -11.17 29.84 25.86
CA ASP A 349 -11.76 29.96 24.53
C ASP A 349 -13.29 29.83 24.60
N GLU A 350 -13.98 30.97 24.60
CA GLU A 350 -15.44 31.04 24.68
C GLU A 350 -16.17 30.37 23.51
N ALA A 351 -15.50 30.12 22.38
CA ALA A 351 -16.09 29.46 21.23
C ALA A 351 -16.22 27.94 21.39
N LEU A 352 -15.50 27.33 22.35
CA LEU A 352 -15.55 25.88 22.60
C LEU A 352 -16.70 25.51 23.54
N GLU A 353 -17.32 24.35 23.35
CA GLU A 353 -18.35 23.87 24.28
C GLU A 353 -17.78 23.60 25.69
N LEU A 354 -18.54 23.92 26.73
CA LEU A 354 -18.14 23.73 28.12
C LEU A 354 -17.78 22.26 28.44
N ALA A 355 -18.53 21.31 27.89
CA ALA A 355 -18.26 19.88 28.06
C ALA A 355 -16.90 19.47 27.46
N TYR A 356 -16.53 20.05 26.32
CA TYR A 356 -15.23 19.82 25.70
C TYR A 356 -14.11 20.45 26.53
N ARG A 357 -14.28 21.69 27.01
CA ARG A 357 -13.29 22.32 27.91
C ARG A 357 -13.08 21.51 29.20
N ALA A 358 -14.16 20.96 29.77
CA ALA A 358 -14.07 20.07 30.92
C ALA A 358 -13.32 18.76 30.61
N LEU A 359 -13.54 18.17 29.42
CA LEU A 359 -12.83 16.98 28.97
C LEU A 359 -11.31 17.20 28.87
N MET A 360 -10.88 18.39 28.47
CA MET A 360 -9.46 18.76 28.35
C MET A 360 -8.71 18.79 29.68
N LEU A 361 -9.41 18.91 30.81
CA LEU A 361 -8.83 18.88 32.16
C LEU A 361 -8.47 17.45 32.62
N GLY A 362 -8.86 16.42 31.87
CA GLY A 362 -8.62 15.02 32.23
C GLY A 362 -7.15 14.63 32.18
N LEU A 363 -6.57 14.28 33.33
CA LEU A 363 -5.22 13.72 33.41
C LEU A 363 -5.19 12.23 33.00
N PRO A 364 -4.03 11.72 32.55
CA PRO A 364 -3.79 10.28 32.41
C PRO A 364 -4.11 9.52 33.71
N SER A 365 -4.63 8.30 33.58
CA SER A 365 -4.93 7.48 34.76
C SER A 365 -3.66 6.91 35.39
N HIS A 366 -3.74 6.46 36.64
CA HIS A 366 -2.59 5.83 37.31
C HIS A 366 -2.14 4.56 36.56
N ALA A 367 -3.10 3.80 36.00
CA ALA A 367 -2.83 2.61 35.20
C ALA A 367 -2.11 2.98 33.89
N ASP A 368 -2.54 4.05 33.22
CA ASP A 368 -1.88 4.54 31.99
C ASP A 368 -0.42 4.93 32.25
N LEU A 369 -0.16 5.61 33.37
CA LEU A 369 1.19 6.03 33.76
C LEU A 369 2.06 4.83 34.14
N ALA A 370 1.53 3.88 34.92
CA ALA A 370 2.24 2.67 35.29
C ALA A 370 2.64 1.84 34.07
N ASN A 371 1.74 1.66 33.11
CA ASN A 371 2.05 0.97 31.86
C ASN A 371 3.13 1.70 31.05
N THR A 372 3.03 3.04 30.95
CA THR A 372 4.04 3.82 30.21
C THR A 372 5.43 3.74 30.86
N LEU A 373 5.50 3.74 32.20
CA LEU A 373 6.76 3.57 32.94
C LEU A 373 7.36 2.18 32.68
N TYR A 374 6.54 1.14 32.76
CA TYR A 374 6.97 -0.22 32.47
C TYR A 374 7.51 -0.36 31.03
N ASP A 375 6.78 0.15 30.04
CA ASP A 375 7.15 0.11 28.63
C ASP A 375 8.46 0.87 28.33
N THR A 376 8.78 1.89 29.14
CA THR A 376 10.03 2.67 29.04
C THR A 376 11.17 2.12 29.89
N GLY A 377 10.99 0.94 30.50
CA GLY A 377 12.03 0.24 31.26
C GLY A 377 12.16 0.68 32.72
N ASN A 378 11.21 1.46 33.24
CA ASN A 378 11.16 1.87 34.64
C ASN A 378 10.21 0.97 35.45
N THR A 379 10.55 0.70 36.71
CA THR A 379 9.66 -0.01 37.62
C THR A 379 8.58 0.95 38.13
N PRO A 380 7.27 0.70 37.90
CA PRO A 380 6.22 1.61 38.35
C PRO A 380 6.14 1.66 39.90
N ASP A 381 6.23 2.87 40.47
CA ASP A 381 6.00 3.13 41.89
C ASP A 381 4.61 3.78 42.09
N PRO A 382 3.63 3.09 42.70
CA PRO A 382 2.30 3.64 42.94
C PRO A 382 2.29 4.93 43.77
N ALA A 383 3.21 5.09 44.73
CA ALA A 383 3.28 6.26 45.58
C ALA A 383 3.79 7.49 44.80
N ALA A 384 4.83 7.29 43.99
CA ALA A 384 5.37 8.34 43.12
C ALA A 384 4.35 8.78 42.06
N ILE A 385 3.63 7.82 41.45
CA ILE A 385 2.55 8.11 40.50
C ILE A 385 1.45 8.94 41.16
N HIS A 386 0.99 8.54 42.35
CA HIS A 386 -0.06 9.26 43.07
C HIS A 386 0.37 10.68 43.43
N ALA A 387 1.58 10.84 43.98
CA ALA A 387 2.12 12.15 44.35
C ALA A 387 2.26 13.09 43.14
N ALA A 388 2.71 12.58 41.99
CA ALA A 388 2.83 13.37 40.76
C ALA A 388 1.47 13.85 40.22
N VAL A 389 0.45 12.99 40.29
CA VAL A 389 -0.92 13.34 39.90
C VAL A 389 -1.51 14.41 40.82
N GLU A 390 -1.37 14.28 42.14
CA GLU A 390 -1.84 15.31 43.09
C GLU A 390 -1.09 16.63 42.90
N THR A 391 0.24 16.59 42.74
CA THR A 391 1.05 17.79 42.46
C THR A 391 0.58 18.50 41.19
N SER A 392 0.26 17.74 40.13
CA SER A 392 -0.25 18.30 38.89
C SER A 392 -1.66 18.88 39.06
N ARG A 393 -2.53 18.27 39.87
CA ARG A 393 -3.85 18.80 40.21
C ARG A 393 -3.75 20.12 40.96
N ASP A 394 -2.87 20.22 41.94
CA ASP A 394 -2.62 21.45 42.69
C ASP A 394 -2.11 22.57 41.77
N ALA A 395 -1.18 22.25 40.87
CA ALA A 395 -0.67 23.20 39.89
C ALA A 395 -1.76 23.67 38.92
N MET A 396 -2.61 22.77 38.43
CA MET A 396 -3.77 23.13 37.59
C MET A 396 -4.76 24.01 38.35
N ALA A 397 -5.08 23.68 39.61
CA ALA A 397 -5.99 24.46 40.44
C ALA A 397 -5.48 25.90 40.65
N GLN A 398 -4.18 26.06 40.91
CA GLN A 398 -3.55 27.36 41.03
C GLN A 398 -3.53 28.13 39.70
N ALA A 399 -3.13 27.48 38.61
CA ALA A 399 -3.02 28.12 37.30
C ALA A 399 -4.37 28.56 36.73
N PHE A 400 -5.43 27.81 37.00
CA PHE A 400 -6.76 28.04 36.39
C PHE A 400 -7.77 28.66 37.36
N ALA A 401 -7.36 29.04 38.58
CA ALA A 401 -8.24 29.59 39.60
C ALA A 401 -9.11 30.73 39.09
N SER A 402 -8.53 31.69 38.35
CA SER A 402 -9.25 32.84 37.80
C SER A 402 -10.15 32.52 36.60
N THR A 403 -9.90 31.38 35.93
CA THR A 403 -10.65 30.95 34.74
C THR A 403 -11.83 30.05 35.12
N LEU A 404 -11.74 29.36 36.27
CA LEU A 404 -12.75 28.40 36.75
C LEU A 404 -13.63 28.96 37.89
N SER A 405 -13.30 30.14 38.43
CA SER A 405 -14.12 30.90 39.39
C SER A 405 -15.21 31.70 38.68
#